data_AF-A0ABD6DXW4-F1
#
_entry.id   AF-A0ABD6DXW4-F1
#
_cell.length_a   1.000
_cell.length_b   1.000
_cell.length_c   1.000
_cell.angle_alpha   90.00
_cell.angle_beta   90.00
_cell.angle_gamma   90.00
#
_symmetry.space_group_name_H-M   'P 1'
#
loop_
_entity.id
_entity.type
_entity.pdbx_description
1 polymer ?
#
loop_
_entity_poly.entity_id
_entity_poly.type
_entity_poly.pdbx_seq_one_letter_code
_entity_poly.pdbx_strand_id
1 'polypeptide(L)'
;MSWLPSPQAWRLAFQAAASGETLFLQDALLGVNAHINHDLSYSLRDVGIDPDRRAKHRDHDRINDVLRQLVDVVQGVVADVYDADSYTRADEWLASVDETVTYVGLSEARSLAWRNAVLLVDTQWPPVERFVDWRIRAVSTGFGYLLLTPSVDPALRRTLRYLERETLPLASLEAAFRQRVSHVKLDLE
;
A
#
# COMPACT_ATOMS: atom_id res chain seq x y z
N MET A 1 -5.10 -18.88 25.30
CA MET A 1 -5.09 -18.06 24.06
C MET A 1 -3.71 -18.17 23.45
N SER A 2 -3.53 -19.03 22.45
CA SER A 2 -2.33 -19.03 21.62
C SER A 2 -2.44 -17.85 20.66
N TRP A 3 -1.69 -16.78 20.90
CA TRP A 3 -1.55 -15.70 19.93
C TRP A 3 -0.93 -16.28 18.67
N LEU A 4 -1.67 -16.29 17.55
CA LEU A 4 -1.07 -16.59 16.27
C LEU A 4 -0.01 -15.52 15.98
N PRO A 5 1.19 -15.91 15.52
CA PRO A 5 2.23 -14.94 15.20
C PRO A 5 1.73 -13.99 14.13
N SER A 6 2.00 -12.69 14.29
CA SER A 6 1.63 -11.66 13.32
C SER A 6 2.06 -12.06 11.90
N PRO A 7 1.23 -11.81 10.86
CA PRO A 7 1.60 -12.06 9.47
C PRO A 7 2.98 -11.51 9.11
N GLN A 8 3.73 -12.23 8.28
CA GLN A 8 5.11 -11.86 7.96
C GLN A 8 5.20 -10.49 7.27
N ALA A 9 4.27 -10.15 6.37
CA ALA A 9 4.22 -8.84 5.72
C ALA A 9 4.08 -7.70 6.75
N TRP A 10 3.20 -7.86 7.75
CA TRP A 10 3.06 -6.90 8.84
C TRP A 10 4.30 -6.84 9.74
N ARG A 11 4.93 -7.99 10.02
CA ARG A 11 6.20 -7.99 10.78
C ARG A 11 7.27 -7.20 10.04
N LEU A 12 7.40 -7.37 8.73
CA LEU A 12 8.35 -6.59 7.92
C LEU A 12 8.02 -5.10 7.97
N ALA A 13 6.76 -4.71 7.80
CA ALA A 13 6.33 -3.31 7.85
C ALA A 13 6.68 -2.66 9.19
N PHE A 14 6.32 -3.29 10.32
CA PHE A 14 6.60 -2.74 11.64
C PHE A 14 8.07 -2.78 12.03
N GLN A 15 8.81 -3.83 11.64
CA GLN A 15 10.25 -3.89 11.89
C GLN A 15 11.01 -2.82 11.10
N ALA A 16 10.61 -2.59 9.84
CA ALA A 16 11.17 -1.54 9.01
C ALA A 16 10.94 -0.16 9.64
N ALA A 17 9.69 0.17 9.96
CA ALA A 17 9.35 1.43 10.61
C ALA A 17 10.08 1.62 11.95
N ALA A 18 10.15 0.57 12.77
CA ALA A 18 10.85 0.61 14.06
C ALA A 18 12.38 0.71 13.94
N SER A 19 12.97 0.26 12.83
CA SER A 19 14.41 0.35 12.61
C SER A 19 14.90 1.80 12.47
N GLY A 20 14.01 2.70 12.02
CA GLY A 20 14.42 4.06 11.66
C GLY A 20 15.36 4.11 10.46
N GLU A 21 15.41 3.07 9.63
CA GLU A 21 16.26 3.00 8.42
C GLU A 21 15.49 3.25 7.10
N THR A 22 14.19 2.98 7.04
CA THR A 22 13.30 3.19 5.88
C THR A 22 12.64 4.57 5.80
N LEU A 23 12.56 5.14 4.60
CA LEU A 23 11.83 6.40 4.35
C LEU A 23 10.34 6.25 4.71
N PHE A 24 9.68 7.36 5.05
CA PHE A 24 8.25 7.42 5.36
C PHE A 24 7.39 6.76 4.29
N LEU A 25 7.66 7.02 3.01
CA LEU A 25 6.90 6.38 1.92
C LEU A 25 7.15 4.88 1.85
N GLN A 26 8.36 4.40 2.17
CA GLN A 26 8.63 2.96 2.22
C GLN A 26 7.81 2.31 3.33
N ASP A 27 7.73 2.94 4.51
CA ASP A 27 6.89 2.47 5.61
C ASP A 27 5.41 2.45 5.21
N ALA A 28 4.93 3.51 4.55
CA ALA A 28 3.56 3.59 4.05
C ALA A 28 3.25 2.49 3.01
N LEU A 29 4.12 2.30 2.02
CA LEU A 29 3.97 1.27 0.99
C LEU A 29 4.02 -0.14 1.57
N LEU A 30 4.85 -0.39 2.59
CA LEU A 30 4.88 -1.67 3.30
C LEU A 30 3.55 -1.94 4.01
N GLY A 31 2.96 -0.93 4.65
CA GLY A 31 1.64 -1.01 5.26
C GLY A 31 0.53 -1.28 4.23
N VAL A 32 0.52 -0.55 3.11
CA VAL A 32 -0.43 -0.76 2.00
C VAL A 32 -0.30 -2.17 1.42
N ASN A 33 0.93 -2.64 1.20
CA ASN A 33 1.20 -4.00 0.74
C ASN A 33 0.65 -5.04 1.72
N ALA A 34 0.92 -4.91 3.02
CA ALA A 34 0.38 -5.84 4.02
C ALA A 34 -1.16 -5.80 4.02
N HIS A 35 -1.77 -4.63 4.03
CA HIS A 35 -3.21 -4.48 4.04
C HIS A 35 -3.90 -5.12 2.81
N ILE A 36 -3.38 -4.87 1.61
CA ILE A 36 -4.03 -5.29 0.37
C ILE A 36 -3.67 -6.73 0.00
N ASN A 37 -2.37 -7.05 -0.02
CA ASN A 37 -1.93 -8.38 -0.45
C ASN A 37 -2.11 -9.45 0.63
N HIS A 38 -2.19 -9.09 1.91
CA HIS A 38 -2.47 -10.03 3.00
C HIS A 38 -3.93 -9.97 3.48
N ASP A 39 -4.38 -8.85 4.03
CA ASP A 39 -5.63 -8.82 4.81
C ASP A 39 -6.90 -8.80 3.96
N LEU A 40 -6.88 -8.12 2.80
CA LEU A 40 -8.07 -7.89 1.98
C LEU A 40 -8.73 -9.20 1.51
N SER A 41 -7.93 -10.22 1.18
CA SER A 41 -8.44 -11.54 0.75
C SER A 41 -9.28 -12.21 1.86
N TYR A 42 -8.77 -12.19 3.09
CA TYR A 42 -9.45 -12.77 4.25
C TYR A 42 -10.64 -11.92 4.68
N SER A 43 -10.49 -10.60 4.62
CA SER A 43 -11.56 -9.65 4.95
C SER A 43 -12.75 -9.83 4.02
N LEU A 44 -12.52 -9.93 2.71
CA LEU A 44 -13.56 -10.19 1.70
C LEU A 44 -14.28 -11.53 1.93
N ARG A 45 -13.53 -12.59 2.30
CA ARG A 45 -14.12 -13.87 2.71
C ARG A 45 -15.04 -13.68 3.93
N ASP A 46 -14.55 -13.00 4.96
CA ASP A 46 -15.23 -12.88 6.26
C ASP A 46 -16.48 -12.00 6.22
N VAL A 47 -16.44 -10.88 5.48
CA VAL A 47 -17.63 -10.04 5.25
C VAL A 47 -18.63 -10.66 4.28
N GLY A 48 -18.19 -11.68 3.53
CA GLY A 48 -18.98 -12.44 2.58
C GLY A 48 -19.11 -11.74 1.23
N ILE A 49 -18.64 -12.39 0.17
CA ILE A 49 -18.82 -11.95 -1.23
C ILE A 49 -20.13 -12.43 -1.85
N ASP A 50 -20.94 -13.21 -1.13
CA ASP A 50 -22.26 -13.68 -1.52
C ASP A 50 -23.33 -13.31 -0.47
N PRO A 51 -24.63 -13.28 -0.84
CA PRO A 51 -25.14 -13.22 -2.22
C PRO A 51 -24.68 -11.94 -2.95
N ASP A 52 -25.06 -11.81 -4.22
CA ASP A 52 -24.80 -10.63 -5.07
C ASP A 52 -23.33 -10.34 -5.42
N ARG A 53 -22.52 -11.39 -5.57
CA ARG A 53 -21.09 -11.31 -5.92
C ARG A 53 -20.75 -10.34 -7.04
N ARG A 54 -21.56 -10.28 -8.10
CA ARG A 54 -21.34 -9.35 -9.22
C ARG A 54 -21.47 -7.89 -8.79
N ALA A 55 -22.45 -7.57 -7.94
CA ALA A 55 -22.63 -6.20 -7.45
C ALA A 55 -21.49 -5.84 -6.48
N LYS A 56 -21.15 -6.74 -5.55
CA LYS A 56 -20.02 -6.56 -4.62
C LYS A 56 -18.66 -6.43 -5.33
N HIS A 57 -18.46 -7.16 -6.44
CA HIS A 57 -17.25 -7.02 -7.25
C HIS A 57 -17.17 -5.64 -7.91
N ARG A 58 -18.29 -5.14 -8.47
CA ARG A 58 -18.33 -3.79 -9.06
C ARG A 58 -18.04 -2.71 -8.01
N ASP A 59 -18.60 -2.86 -6.81
CA ASP A 59 -18.31 -1.96 -5.69
C ASP A 59 -16.82 -2.01 -5.29
N HIS A 60 -16.26 -3.22 -5.18
CA HIS A 60 -14.83 -3.42 -4.94
C HIS A 60 -13.95 -2.78 -6.02
N ASP A 61 -14.30 -2.91 -7.30
CA ASP A 61 -13.55 -2.33 -8.41
C ASP A 61 -13.63 -0.80 -8.41
N ARG A 62 -14.77 -0.23 -8.02
CA ARG A 62 -14.98 1.22 -7.96
C ARG A 62 -14.10 1.92 -6.91
N ILE A 63 -13.70 1.20 -5.87
CA ILE A 63 -12.71 1.69 -4.91
C ILE A 63 -11.33 1.90 -5.56
N ASN A 64 -11.01 1.26 -6.69
CA ASN A 64 -9.77 1.53 -7.42
C ASN A 64 -9.69 2.98 -7.89
N ASP A 65 -10.82 3.56 -8.32
CA ASP A 65 -10.87 4.96 -8.77
C ASP A 65 -10.64 5.93 -7.60
N VAL A 66 -11.22 5.63 -6.44
CA VAL A 66 -10.97 6.38 -5.20
C VAL A 66 -9.49 6.30 -4.80
N LEU A 67 -8.91 5.10 -4.88
CA LEU A 67 -7.51 4.90 -4.55
C LEU A 67 -6.58 5.62 -5.53
N ARG A 68 -6.92 5.67 -6.82
CA ARG A 68 -6.17 6.45 -7.82
C ARG A 68 -6.11 7.92 -7.41
N GLN A 69 -7.26 8.54 -7.12
CA GLN A 69 -7.33 9.93 -6.67
C GLN A 69 -6.52 10.17 -5.38
N LEU A 70 -6.47 9.20 -4.47
CA LEU A 70 -5.66 9.30 -3.25
C LEU A 70 -4.16 9.16 -3.52
N VAL A 71 -3.74 8.36 -4.50
CA VAL A 71 -2.33 8.27 -4.92
C VAL A 71 -1.87 9.64 -5.42
N ASP A 72 -2.67 10.32 -6.25
CA ASP A 72 -2.37 11.66 -6.77
C ASP A 72 -2.19 12.67 -5.63
N VAL A 73 -3.07 12.61 -4.63
CA VAL A 73 -2.99 13.46 -3.43
C VAL A 73 -1.70 13.21 -2.67
N VAL A 74 -1.36 11.94 -2.40
CA VAL A 74 -0.16 11.58 -1.64
C VAL A 74 1.10 12.00 -2.38
N GLN A 75 1.17 11.79 -3.69
CA GLN A 75 2.29 12.27 -4.52
C GLN A 75 2.43 13.79 -4.45
N GLY A 76 1.31 14.53 -4.51
CA GLY A 76 1.32 15.97 -4.33
C GLY A 76 1.83 16.40 -2.95
N VAL A 77 1.36 15.75 -1.87
CA VAL A 77 1.85 16.04 -0.50
C VAL A 77 3.34 15.80 -0.41
N VAL A 78 3.82 14.69 -0.95
CA VAL A 78 5.25 14.36 -0.98
C VAL A 78 5.99 15.46 -1.75
N ALA A 79 5.55 15.81 -2.96
CA ALA A 79 6.15 16.89 -3.74
C ALA A 79 6.29 18.19 -2.93
N ASP A 80 5.22 18.70 -2.32
CA ASP A 80 5.27 19.94 -1.54
C ASP A 80 6.23 19.90 -0.36
N VAL A 81 6.33 18.76 0.32
CA VAL A 81 7.20 18.65 1.49
C VAL A 81 8.66 18.52 1.08
N TYR A 82 8.96 17.93 -0.08
CA TYR A 82 10.32 17.78 -0.59
C TYR A 82 10.78 18.94 -1.50
N ASP A 83 9.88 19.83 -1.91
CA ASP A 83 10.15 20.94 -2.85
C ASP A 83 11.05 22.04 -2.28
N ALA A 84 11.22 22.10 -0.94
CA ALA A 84 11.83 23.24 -0.28
C ALA A 84 13.36 23.37 -0.45
N ASP A 85 14.10 22.32 -0.87
CA ASP A 85 15.58 22.44 -0.97
C ASP A 85 16.31 21.45 -1.93
N SER A 86 15.63 20.48 -2.58
CA SER A 86 16.32 19.47 -3.41
C SER A 86 15.51 18.92 -4.60
N TYR A 87 15.07 19.81 -5.48
CA TYR A 87 14.17 19.51 -6.62
C TYR A 87 14.65 18.37 -7.54
N THR A 88 15.95 18.24 -7.82
CA THR A 88 16.41 17.36 -8.92
C THR A 88 16.54 15.88 -8.56
N ARG A 89 16.68 15.52 -7.27
CA ARG A 89 16.93 14.11 -6.89
C ARG A 89 15.74 13.43 -6.23
N ALA A 90 14.85 14.17 -5.57
CA ALA A 90 13.58 13.63 -5.10
C ALA A 90 12.68 13.21 -6.28
N ASP A 91 12.79 13.93 -7.40
CA ASP A 91 12.08 13.66 -8.66
C ASP A 91 12.39 12.26 -9.24
N GLU A 92 13.65 11.82 -9.21
CA GLU A 92 14.01 10.47 -9.71
C GLU A 92 13.37 9.33 -8.90
N TRP A 93 13.22 9.52 -7.59
CA TRP A 93 12.55 8.54 -6.73
C TRP A 93 11.03 8.63 -6.82
N LEU A 94 10.47 9.82 -6.90
CA LEU A 94 9.04 10.02 -7.18
C LEU A 94 8.65 9.45 -8.55
N ALA A 95 9.49 9.60 -9.57
CA ALA A 95 9.30 8.99 -10.88
C ALA A 95 9.38 7.45 -10.84
N SER A 96 10.12 6.87 -9.88
CA SER A 96 10.09 5.42 -9.65
C SER A 96 8.78 4.93 -9.01
N VAL A 97 8.07 5.84 -8.33
CA VAL A 97 6.73 5.64 -7.76
C VAL A 97 5.70 6.38 -8.63
N ASP A 98 5.87 6.31 -9.95
CA ASP A 98 4.95 6.93 -10.92
C ASP A 98 3.50 6.54 -10.64
N GLU A 99 2.57 7.48 -10.88
CA GLU A 99 1.13 7.31 -10.62
C GLU A 99 0.61 6.06 -11.33
N THR A 100 1.01 5.87 -12.59
CA THR A 100 0.57 4.76 -13.44
C THR A 100 1.03 3.43 -12.88
N VAL A 101 2.30 3.32 -12.46
CA VAL A 101 2.87 2.08 -11.92
C VAL A 101 2.25 1.75 -10.57
N THR A 102 2.06 2.77 -9.72
CA THR A 102 1.45 2.61 -8.40
C THR A 102 -0.02 2.20 -8.52
N TYR A 103 -0.79 2.86 -9.40
CA TYR A 103 -2.19 2.53 -9.65
C TYR A 103 -2.37 1.15 -10.26
N VAL A 104 -1.61 0.80 -11.30
CA VAL A 104 -1.68 -0.53 -11.94
C VAL A 104 -1.32 -1.62 -10.93
N GLY A 105 -0.25 -1.44 -10.16
CA GLY A 105 0.13 -2.38 -9.11
C GLY A 105 -0.95 -2.55 -8.03
N LEU A 106 -1.58 -1.45 -7.63
CA LEU A 106 -2.65 -1.43 -6.63
C LEU A 106 -3.92 -2.14 -7.11
N SER A 107 -4.35 -1.84 -8.34
CA SER A 107 -5.51 -2.48 -8.96
C SER A 107 -5.30 -3.98 -9.14
N GLU A 108 -4.12 -4.40 -9.61
CA GLU A 108 -3.77 -5.82 -9.74
C GLU A 108 -3.72 -6.56 -8.40
N ALA A 109 -3.15 -5.93 -7.37
CA ALA A 109 -3.13 -6.47 -6.01
C ALA A 109 -4.55 -6.67 -5.47
N ARG A 110 -5.45 -5.70 -5.68
CA ARG A 110 -6.86 -5.78 -5.27
C ARG A 110 -7.64 -6.83 -6.07
N SER A 111 -7.35 -6.97 -7.37
CA SER A 111 -7.91 -8.03 -8.21
C SER A 111 -7.43 -9.42 -7.77
N LEU A 112 -6.16 -9.57 -7.40
CA LEU A 112 -5.64 -10.81 -6.82
C LEU A 112 -6.32 -11.14 -5.48
N ALA A 113 -6.52 -10.13 -4.62
CA ALA A 113 -7.21 -10.31 -3.35
C ALA A 113 -8.65 -10.79 -3.54
N TRP A 114 -9.38 -10.21 -4.51
CA TRP A 114 -10.71 -10.70 -4.87
C TRP A 114 -10.70 -12.15 -5.36
N ARG A 115 -9.77 -12.50 -6.26
CA ARG A 115 -9.60 -13.88 -6.76
C ARG A 115 -9.26 -14.87 -5.64
N ASN A 116 -8.44 -14.48 -4.65
CA ASN A 116 -8.19 -15.28 -3.46
C ASN A 116 -9.49 -15.49 -2.66
N ALA A 117 -10.24 -14.44 -2.40
CA ALA A 117 -11.49 -14.51 -1.64
C ALA A 117 -12.51 -15.44 -2.32
N VAL A 118 -12.66 -15.34 -3.64
CA VAL A 118 -13.50 -16.25 -4.44
C VAL A 118 -13.09 -17.71 -4.23
N LEU A 119 -11.79 -18.02 -4.31
CA LEU A 119 -11.32 -19.39 -4.08
C LEU A 119 -11.58 -19.88 -2.65
N LEU A 120 -11.40 -19.03 -1.65
CA LEU A 120 -11.67 -19.35 -0.24
C LEU A 120 -13.15 -19.59 0.03
N VAL A 121 -14.04 -18.89 -0.68
CA VAL A 121 -15.49 -19.02 -0.51
C VAL A 121 -16.05 -20.20 -1.30
N ASP A 122 -15.61 -20.37 -2.56
CA ASP A 122 -16.12 -21.42 -3.46
C ASP A 122 -15.59 -22.81 -3.10
N THR A 123 -14.41 -22.88 -2.49
CA THR A 123 -13.70 -24.15 -2.31
C THR A 123 -13.44 -24.47 -0.84
N GLN A 124 -14.29 -25.34 -0.27
CA GLN A 124 -14.11 -25.88 1.08
C GLN A 124 -13.13 -27.08 1.12
N TRP A 125 -12.18 -27.13 0.19
CA TRP A 125 -11.21 -28.22 0.09
C TRP A 125 -9.89 -27.77 0.73
N PRO A 126 -9.41 -28.44 1.81
CA PRO A 126 -8.24 -27.98 2.57
C PRO A 126 -6.96 -27.73 1.76
N PRO A 127 -6.64 -28.50 0.69
CA PRO A 127 -5.51 -28.19 -0.17
C PRO A 127 -5.60 -26.84 -0.90
N VAL A 128 -6.80 -26.41 -1.30
CA VAL A 128 -7.00 -25.11 -1.97
C VAL A 128 -6.87 -23.97 -0.98
N GLU A 129 -7.45 -24.09 0.22
CA GLU A 129 -7.24 -23.12 1.29
C GLU A 129 -5.75 -22.95 1.61
N ARG A 130 -5.01 -24.06 1.77
CA ARG A 130 -3.56 -24.02 2.02
C ARG A 130 -2.77 -23.37 0.88
N PHE A 131 -3.16 -23.62 -0.36
CA PHE A 131 -2.54 -23.00 -1.52
C PHE A 131 -2.80 -21.48 -1.55
N VAL A 132 -4.04 -21.06 -1.33
CA VAL A 132 -4.41 -19.64 -1.29
C VAL A 132 -3.69 -18.93 -0.16
N ASP A 133 -3.66 -19.53 1.03
CA ASP A 133 -2.90 -19.05 2.18
C ASP A 133 -1.40 -18.91 1.89
N TRP A 134 -0.81 -19.91 1.23
CA TRP A 134 0.58 -19.84 0.81
C TRP A 134 0.79 -18.69 -0.19
N ARG A 135 -0.09 -18.54 -1.19
CA ARG A 135 -0.01 -17.48 -2.20
C ARG A 135 -0.09 -16.09 -1.56
N ILE A 136 -1.05 -15.89 -0.65
CA ILE A 136 -1.23 -14.66 0.11
C ILE A 136 0.06 -14.31 0.87
N ARG A 137 0.61 -15.28 1.62
CA ARG A 137 1.86 -15.07 2.37
C ARG A 137 3.06 -14.81 1.46
N ALA A 138 3.21 -15.56 0.37
CA ALA A 138 4.34 -15.46 -0.54
C ALA A 138 4.36 -14.11 -1.28
N VAL A 139 3.22 -13.69 -1.82
CA VAL A 139 3.08 -12.40 -2.54
C VAL A 139 3.31 -11.23 -1.60
N SER A 140 2.58 -11.18 -0.47
CA SER A 140 2.70 -10.06 0.49
C SER A 140 4.11 -9.96 1.10
N THR A 141 4.77 -11.08 1.40
CA THR A 141 6.14 -11.09 1.91
C THR A 141 7.16 -10.72 0.83
N GLY A 142 7.01 -11.28 -0.38
CA GLY A 142 7.91 -11.02 -1.50
C GLY A 142 7.93 -9.55 -1.89
N PHE A 143 6.76 -8.93 -2.04
CA PHE A 143 6.65 -7.48 -2.27
C PHE A 143 7.22 -6.67 -1.10
N GLY A 144 7.05 -7.12 0.14
CA GLY A 144 7.68 -6.49 1.31
C GLY A 144 9.20 -6.41 1.19
N TYR A 145 9.86 -7.50 0.78
CA TYR A 145 11.30 -7.49 0.54
C TYR A 145 11.71 -6.63 -0.66
N LEU A 146 10.93 -6.61 -1.74
CA LEU A 146 11.19 -5.73 -2.88
C LEU A 146 11.14 -4.25 -2.48
N LEU A 147 10.16 -3.85 -1.67
CA LEU A 147 10.04 -2.48 -1.15
C LEU A 147 11.20 -2.09 -0.22
N LEU A 148 11.76 -3.06 0.49
CA LEU A 148 12.95 -2.89 1.33
C LEU A 148 14.27 -2.95 0.55
N THR A 149 14.24 -3.41 -0.69
CA THR A 149 15.45 -3.50 -1.51
C THR A 149 15.88 -2.09 -1.89
N PRO A 150 17.14 -1.69 -1.63
CA PRO A 150 17.59 -0.33 -1.93
C PRO A 150 17.60 -0.11 -3.44
N SER A 151 16.56 0.56 -3.95
CA SER A 151 16.44 0.96 -5.35
C SER A 151 17.06 2.34 -5.64
N VAL A 152 17.49 3.04 -4.59
CA VAL A 152 17.92 4.45 -4.63
C VAL A 152 19.40 4.57 -4.25
N ASP A 153 20.11 5.49 -4.91
CA ASP A 153 21.49 5.85 -4.57
C ASP A 153 21.61 6.16 -3.06
N PRO A 154 22.60 5.59 -2.33
CA PRO A 154 22.85 5.89 -0.93
C PRO A 154 22.97 7.39 -0.61
N ALA A 155 23.48 8.21 -1.52
CA ALA A 155 23.57 9.66 -1.37
C ALA A 155 22.18 10.31 -1.37
N LEU A 156 21.32 9.92 -2.31
CA LEU A 156 19.93 10.38 -2.38
C LEU A 156 19.13 9.93 -1.16
N ARG A 157 19.30 8.68 -0.71
CA ARG A 157 18.66 8.19 0.53
C ARG A 157 19.03 9.03 1.75
N ARG A 158 20.29 9.47 1.87
CA ARG A 158 20.73 10.36 2.97
C ARG A 158 20.08 11.74 2.89
N THR A 159 19.98 12.32 1.70
CA THR A 159 19.31 13.61 1.49
C THR A 159 17.84 13.53 1.85
N LEU A 160 17.12 12.53 1.35
CA LEU A 160 15.71 12.31 1.70
C LEU A 160 15.55 12.15 3.21
N ARG A 161 16.41 11.34 3.85
CA ARG A 161 16.39 11.16 5.31
C ARG A 161 16.63 12.44 6.12
N TYR A 162 17.51 13.30 5.64
CA TYR A 162 17.74 14.60 6.27
C TYR A 162 16.49 15.47 6.19
N LEU A 163 15.88 15.55 5.01
CA LEU A 163 14.62 16.27 4.80
C LEU A 163 13.47 15.68 5.61
N GLU A 164 13.37 14.36 5.75
CA GLU A 164 12.34 13.77 6.60
C GLU A 164 12.44 14.24 8.07
N ARG A 165 13.66 14.37 8.59
CA ARG A 165 13.88 14.80 9.99
C ARG A 165 13.60 16.29 10.20
N GLU A 166 13.90 17.12 9.22
CA GLU A 166 13.71 18.58 9.29
C GLU A 166 12.28 19.00 8.89
N THR A 167 11.69 18.33 7.91
CA THR A 167 10.49 18.79 7.19
C THR A 167 9.23 17.96 7.45
N LEU A 168 9.33 16.74 8.00
CA LEU A 168 8.16 15.88 8.31
C LEU A 168 7.78 15.79 9.80
N PRO A 169 7.41 16.88 10.49
CA PRO A 169 6.46 16.73 11.58
C PRO A 169 5.18 16.07 11.02
N LEU A 170 4.70 14.98 11.64
CA LEU A 170 3.43 14.33 11.24
C LEU A 170 2.28 15.33 11.08
N ALA A 171 2.29 16.42 11.86
CA ALA A 171 1.33 17.51 11.77
C ALA A 171 1.39 18.27 10.42
N SER A 172 2.57 18.46 9.83
CA SER A 172 2.75 19.12 8.53
C SER A 172 2.23 18.24 7.39
N LEU A 173 2.52 16.93 7.45
CA LEU A 173 1.95 15.94 6.54
C LEU A 173 0.42 15.90 6.62
N GLU A 174 -0.12 15.85 7.83
CA GLU A 174 -1.56 15.82 8.05
C GLU A 174 -2.24 17.08 7.52
N ALA A 175 -1.65 18.26 7.75
CA ALA A 175 -2.17 19.52 7.24
C ALA A 175 -2.17 19.57 5.70
N ALA A 176 -1.05 19.20 5.07
CA ALA A 176 -0.92 19.15 3.61
C ALA A 176 -1.89 18.13 2.98
N PHE A 177 -2.06 16.98 3.61
CA PHE A 177 -3.01 15.96 3.20
C PHE A 177 -4.45 16.47 3.29
N ARG A 178 -4.86 17.02 4.45
CA ARG A 178 -6.21 17.57 4.63
C ARG A 178 -6.52 18.69 3.64
N GLN A 179 -5.55 19.58 3.39
CA GLN A 179 -5.70 20.66 2.41
C GLN A 179 -5.98 20.09 1.03
N ARG A 180 -5.16 19.14 0.54
CA ARG A 180 -5.36 18.55 -0.79
C ARG A 180 -6.62 17.72 -0.91
N VAL A 181 -6.92 16.86 0.08
CA VAL A 181 -8.15 16.05 0.08
C VAL A 181 -9.39 16.95 0.03
N SER A 182 -9.39 18.11 0.67
CA SER A 182 -10.51 19.05 0.60
C SER A 182 -10.78 19.62 -0.80
N HIS A 183 -9.79 19.57 -1.70
CA HIS A 183 -9.91 20.00 -3.09
C HIS A 183 -10.26 18.85 -4.05
N VAL A 184 -10.13 17.60 -3.61
CA VAL A 184 -10.55 16.43 -4.39
C VAL A 184 -12.05 16.23 -4.22
N LYS A 185 -12.81 16.44 -5.29
CA LYS A 185 -14.17 15.89 -5.38
C LYS A 185 -14.01 14.39 -5.57
N LEU A 186 -14.16 13.63 -4.50
CA LEU A 186 -14.29 12.18 -4.62
C LEU A 186 -15.56 11.91 -5.39
N ASP A 187 -15.41 11.47 -6.65
CA ASP A 187 -16.51 11.04 -7.50
C ASP A 187 -17.08 9.73 -6.93
N LEU A 188 -17.95 9.86 -5.93
CA LEU A 188 -18.65 8.75 -5.27
C LEU A 188 -20.03 8.49 -5.94
N GLU A 189 -20.15 8.66 -7.26
CA GLU A 189 -21.40 8.46 -8.04
C GLU A 189 -21.61 7.05 -8.58
#